data_AF-A0A1Q4BKW1-F1
#
_entry.id   AF-A0A1Q4BKW1-F1
#
_cell.length_a   1.000
_cell.length_b   1.000
_cell.length_c   1.000
_cell.angle_alpha   90.00
_cell.angle_beta   90.00
_cell.angle_gamma   90.00
#
_symmetry.space_group_name_H-M   'P 1'
#
loop_
_entity.id
_entity.type
_entity.pdbx_description
1 polymer ?
#
loop_
_entity_poly.entity_id
_entity_poly.type
_entity_poly.pdbx_seq_one_letter_code
_entity_poly.pdbx_strand_id
1 'polypeptide(L)'
;MYFAKFFHKAPNDDRLLLYTPDVLMGIYARKINYADYPNGRPSYEADGNLFGEFLRKDYPTTREGIAAYRDEAERLRQSGYVETHHTEYTLRDLEGDDTPKPDWQKALDETLLALFADPLPVQAEYIAALKGTPAENEPVALWARAHYASASGAADALALCEQARDGLWARKAAGTGFYTWSLRPRKVEAYVLELLCRRYLIAGNAVAALEAIEQALEAEIDTERTVLRANILCDHFPEREEDAFDDIYRYTHFGHYGSITSRPSYAAYAARRAADTAAKRASWRWSLGNTPADRAAILEAEHAFSGRFPDDYRAFLETRGKSVLFVRTPHEDADLHFHAPEQLAQHHADLVNFLTITESVEEAAEAFREEYGVSLAHLIPIAEPKNASNALLLHIEPGDKYGHAYVWNHDGAFELVYEQNSFGEMMKALLDGIEKQDEGALDLFNIRPDAQ
;
A
#
# COMPACT_ATOMS: atom_id res chain seq x y z
N MET A 1 -3.56 -13.05 0.67
CA MET A 1 -2.22 -13.62 0.95
C MET A 1 -2.11 -14.91 0.17
N TYR A 2 -0.91 -15.33 -0.24
CA TYR A 2 -0.67 -16.65 -0.83
C TYR A 2 0.65 -17.21 -0.30
N PHE A 3 0.82 -18.53 -0.36
CA PHE A 3 2.05 -19.22 -0.01
C PHE A 3 2.56 -19.99 -1.22
N ALA A 4 3.73 -19.58 -1.72
CA ALA A 4 4.34 -20.21 -2.89
C ALA A 4 5.65 -20.93 -2.48
N LYS A 5 5.79 -22.17 -2.95
CA LYS A 5 7.03 -22.93 -2.91
C LYS A 5 7.34 -23.43 -4.31
N PHE A 6 8.55 -23.14 -4.77
CA PHE A 6 9.06 -23.61 -6.04
C PHE A 6 9.95 -24.83 -5.83
N PHE A 7 9.85 -25.77 -6.75
CA PHE A 7 10.52 -27.06 -6.70
C PHE A 7 11.16 -27.33 -8.05
N HIS A 8 12.44 -27.69 -8.06
CA HIS A 8 13.19 -28.07 -9.25
C HIS A 8 13.55 -29.55 -9.22
N LYS A 9 13.47 -30.23 -10.36
CA LYS A 9 14.07 -31.54 -10.58
C LYS A 9 14.73 -31.62 -11.95
N ALA A 10 16.01 -31.97 -11.95
CA ALA A 10 16.77 -32.17 -13.18
C ALA A 10 16.14 -33.27 -14.08
N PRO A 11 16.18 -33.13 -15.42
CA PRO A 11 16.86 -32.06 -16.13
C PRO A 11 16.08 -30.74 -16.26
N ASN A 12 14.73 -30.73 -16.27
CA ASN A 12 13.91 -29.54 -16.52
C ASN A 12 12.45 -29.72 -16.05
N ASP A 13 12.21 -30.21 -14.83
CA ASP A 13 10.86 -30.31 -14.25
C ASP A 13 10.71 -29.36 -13.07
N ASP A 14 10.13 -28.19 -13.35
CA ASP A 14 9.87 -27.15 -12.37
C ASP A 14 8.40 -27.11 -11.97
N ARG A 15 8.17 -26.98 -10.67
CA ARG A 15 6.83 -27.02 -10.09
C ARG A 15 6.65 -25.91 -9.09
N LEU A 16 5.51 -25.26 -9.17
CA LEU A 16 5.02 -24.32 -8.18
C LEU A 16 3.91 -25.00 -7.37
N LEU A 17 4.08 -25.06 -6.06
CA LEU A 17 3.00 -25.32 -5.13
C LEU A 17 2.50 -23.99 -4.57
N LEU A 18 1.26 -23.65 -4.88
CA LEU A 18 0.61 -22.40 -4.52
C LEU A 18 -0.60 -22.69 -3.64
N TYR A 19 -0.61 -22.13 -2.43
CA TYR A 19 -1.80 -22.10 -1.59
C TYR A 19 -2.32 -20.67 -1.49
N THR A 20 -3.53 -20.45 -1.97
CA THR A 20 -4.34 -19.28 -1.60
C THR A 20 -5.32 -19.74 -0.53
N PRO A 21 -5.80 -18.86 0.38
CA PRO A 21 -6.85 -19.22 1.32
C PRO A 21 -7.95 -20.00 0.57
N ASP A 22 -8.20 -21.20 1.07
CA ASP A 22 -9.21 -22.17 0.59
C ASP A 22 -8.89 -22.97 -0.68
N VAL A 23 -7.79 -22.70 -1.40
CA VAL A 23 -7.44 -23.43 -2.65
C VAL A 23 -5.95 -23.79 -2.70
N LEU A 24 -5.67 -25.09 -2.82
CA LEU A 24 -4.34 -25.62 -3.13
C LEU A 24 -4.20 -25.87 -4.62
N MET A 25 -3.14 -25.34 -5.23
CA MET A 25 -2.81 -25.53 -6.63
C MET A 25 -1.37 -26.04 -6.77
N GLY A 26 -1.17 -27.06 -7.59
CA GLY A 26 0.13 -27.49 -8.09
C GLY A 26 0.23 -27.18 -9.57
N ILE A 27 1.21 -26.37 -9.95
CA ILE A 27 1.36 -25.80 -11.28
C ILE A 27 2.72 -26.22 -11.84
N TYR A 28 2.77 -26.67 -13.09
CA TYR A 28 4.04 -26.82 -13.81
C TYR A 28 4.58 -25.42 -14.14
N ALA A 29 5.76 -25.07 -13.62
CA ALA A 29 6.42 -23.80 -13.92
C ALA A 29 7.06 -23.90 -15.32
N ARG A 30 6.22 -23.80 -16.35
CA ARG A 30 6.61 -23.72 -17.75
C ARG A 30 6.05 -22.44 -18.37
N LYS A 31 6.77 -21.87 -19.34
CA LYS A 31 6.27 -20.74 -20.13
C LYS A 31 4.91 -21.09 -20.73
N ILE A 32 3.91 -20.25 -20.45
CA ILE A 32 2.56 -20.41 -21.00
C ILE A 32 2.63 -20.24 -22.52
N ASN A 33 2.35 -21.31 -23.26
CA ASN A 33 2.18 -21.23 -24.71
C ASN A 33 0.70 -20.97 -25.01
N TYR A 34 0.36 -19.73 -25.37
CA TYR A 34 -1.03 -19.38 -25.65
C TYR A 34 -1.63 -20.09 -26.88
N ALA A 35 -0.79 -20.69 -27.72
CA ALA A 35 -1.24 -21.53 -28.82
C ALA A 35 -1.80 -22.89 -28.37
N ASP A 36 -1.53 -23.31 -27.13
CA ASP A 36 -2.10 -24.55 -26.56
C ASP A 36 -3.57 -24.36 -26.11
N TYR A 37 -4.10 -23.14 -26.13
CA TYR A 37 -5.49 -22.86 -25.78
C TYR A 37 -6.43 -22.97 -26.99
N PRO A 38 -7.49 -23.80 -26.95
CA PRO A 38 -8.44 -23.96 -28.05
C PRO A 38 -9.11 -22.65 -28.51
N ASN A 39 -9.13 -21.61 -27.65
CA ASN A 39 -9.69 -20.29 -27.93
C ASN A 39 -8.76 -19.13 -27.50
N GLY A 40 -7.45 -19.38 -27.33
CA GLY A 40 -6.51 -18.36 -26.81
C GLY A 40 -6.74 -17.94 -25.36
N ARG A 41 -7.59 -18.66 -24.61
CA ARG A 41 -7.92 -18.40 -23.20
C ARG A 41 -7.91 -19.69 -22.37
N PRO A 42 -7.43 -19.67 -21.12
CA PRO A 42 -7.62 -20.79 -20.19
C PRO A 42 -9.12 -21.01 -19.95
N SER A 43 -9.67 -22.19 -20.25
CA SER A 43 -11.04 -22.54 -19.91
C SER A 43 -11.11 -23.11 -18.49
N TYR A 44 -12.01 -22.58 -17.67
CA TYR A 44 -12.39 -23.17 -16.39
C TYR A 44 -13.31 -24.36 -16.63
N GLU A 45 -12.85 -25.58 -16.34
CA GLU A 45 -13.76 -26.71 -16.10
C GLU A 45 -14.09 -26.76 -14.60
N ALA A 46 -15.35 -27.04 -14.26
CA ALA A 46 -15.84 -26.96 -12.89
C ALA A 46 -15.17 -27.98 -11.94
N ASP A 47 -14.65 -29.09 -12.46
CA ASP A 47 -14.19 -30.24 -11.68
C ASP A 47 -12.78 -30.75 -12.10
N GLY A 48 -12.03 -29.96 -12.88
CA GLY A 48 -10.75 -30.35 -13.46
C GLY A 48 -9.60 -29.39 -13.14
N ASN A 49 -8.38 -29.91 -13.06
CA ASN A 49 -7.16 -29.09 -13.09
C ASN A 49 -7.17 -28.19 -14.33
N LEU A 50 -6.83 -26.91 -14.21
CA LEU A 50 -6.61 -26.06 -15.38
C LEU A 50 -5.41 -26.57 -16.17
N PHE A 51 -5.33 -26.26 -17.47
CA PHE A 51 -4.19 -26.66 -18.30
C PHE A 51 -2.88 -26.07 -17.75
N GLY A 52 -1.92 -26.93 -17.37
CA GLY A 52 -0.70 -26.53 -16.67
C GLY A 52 -0.73 -26.75 -15.16
N GLU A 53 -1.86 -27.19 -14.60
CA GLU A 53 -1.97 -27.65 -13.21
C GLU A 53 -1.86 -29.18 -13.14
N PHE A 54 -1.10 -29.69 -12.18
CA PHE A 54 -1.11 -31.10 -11.79
C PHE A 54 -1.98 -31.36 -10.55
N LEU A 55 -2.43 -30.31 -9.88
CA LEU A 55 -3.26 -30.37 -8.69
C LEU A 55 -4.12 -29.11 -8.58
N ARG A 56 -5.40 -29.28 -8.31
CA ARG A 56 -6.31 -28.23 -7.82
C ARG A 56 -7.25 -28.86 -6.81
N LYS A 57 -7.29 -28.31 -5.61
CA LYS A 57 -8.19 -28.80 -4.57
C LYS A 57 -8.61 -27.71 -3.61
N ASP A 58 -9.92 -27.60 -3.44
CA ASP A 58 -10.54 -26.70 -2.48
C ASP A 58 -10.58 -27.37 -1.10
N TYR A 59 -10.41 -26.56 -0.07
CA TYR A 59 -10.46 -26.99 1.33
C TYR A 59 -11.43 -26.12 2.12
N PRO A 60 -12.24 -26.72 3.01
CA PRO A 60 -13.23 -25.98 3.79
C PRO A 60 -12.61 -25.12 4.89
N THR A 61 -11.34 -25.37 5.26
CA THR A 61 -10.65 -24.61 6.30
C THR A 61 -9.18 -24.38 5.93
N THR A 62 -8.62 -23.28 6.44
CA THR A 62 -7.19 -22.96 6.29
C THR A 62 -6.29 -24.05 6.85
N ARG A 63 -6.68 -24.67 7.97
CA ARG A 63 -5.91 -25.75 8.60
C ARG A 63 -5.79 -26.97 7.68
N GLU A 64 -6.90 -27.40 7.08
CA GLU A 64 -6.90 -28.54 6.17
C GLU A 64 -6.10 -28.23 4.89
N GLY A 65 -6.24 -27.01 4.35
CA GLY A 65 -5.47 -26.56 3.19
C GLY A 65 -3.97 -26.53 3.44
N ILE A 66 -3.53 -26.00 4.58
CA ILE A 66 -2.10 -25.96 4.96
C ILE A 66 -1.55 -27.36 5.25
N ALA A 67 -2.31 -28.24 5.90
CA ALA A 67 -1.89 -29.62 6.09
C ALA A 67 -1.64 -30.32 4.74
N ALA A 68 -2.56 -30.19 3.80
CA ALA A 68 -2.39 -30.74 2.46
C ALA A 68 -1.26 -30.08 1.67
N TYR A 69 -1.03 -28.78 1.84
CA TYR A 69 0.11 -28.07 1.26
C TYR A 69 1.44 -28.66 1.74
N ARG A 70 1.57 -28.92 3.06
CA ARG A 70 2.75 -29.57 3.65
C ARG A 70 2.93 -31.01 3.14
N ASP A 71 1.86 -31.79 3.09
CA ASP A 71 1.89 -33.17 2.58
C ASP A 71 2.33 -33.22 1.12
N GLU A 72 1.82 -32.32 0.29
CA GLU A 72 2.17 -32.25 -1.13
C GLU A 72 3.61 -31.77 -1.34
N ALA A 73 4.06 -30.77 -0.58
CA ALA A 73 5.46 -30.34 -0.59
C ALA A 73 6.40 -31.50 -0.22
N GLU A 74 6.04 -32.30 0.77
CA GLU A 74 6.81 -33.47 1.18
C GLU A 74 6.78 -34.58 0.12
N ARG A 75 5.64 -34.82 -0.53
CA ARG A 75 5.52 -35.74 -1.67
C ARG A 75 6.45 -35.35 -2.83
N LEU A 76 6.56 -34.06 -3.12
CA LEU A 76 7.51 -33.55 -4.12
C LEU A 76 8.96 -33.81 -3.69
N ARG A 77 9.33 -33.51 -2.44
CA ARG A 77 10.69 -33.82 -1.93
C ARG A 77 11.02 -35.31 -2.02
N GLN A 78 10.10 -36.20 -1.61
CA GLN A 78 10.24 -37.66 -1.73
C GLN A 78 10.35 -38.13 -3.18
N SER A 79 9.77 -37.38 -4.11
CA SER A 79 9.88 -37.63 -5.56
C SER A 79 11.18 -37.09 -6.17
N GLY A 80 12.08 -36.54 -5.35
CA GLY A 80 13.41 -36.06 -5.75
C GLY A 80 13.43 -34.60 -6.22
N TYR A 81 12.42 -33.79 -5.89
CA TYR A 81 12.46 -32.35 -6.15
C TYR A 81 13.18 -31.61 -5.02
N VAL A 82 13.87 -30.54 -5.36
CA VAL A 82 14.54 -29.62 -4.43
C VAL A 82 13.75 -28.33 -4.35
N GLU A 83 13.39 -27.90 -3.14
CA GLU A 83 12.74 -26.60 -2.92
C GLU A 83 13.73 -25.46 -3.18
N THR A 84 13.39 -24.53 -4.08
CA THR A 84 14.24 -23.41 -4.48
C THR A 84 13.88 -22.14 -3.71
N HIS A 85 14.80 -21.16 -3.72
CA HIS A 85 14.65 -19.91 -2.97
C HIS A 85 13.56 -18.96 -3.51
N HIS A 86 12.99 -19.23 -4.69
CA HIS A 86 11.95 -18.43 -5.32
C HIS A 86 10.64 -18.42 -4.52
N THR A 87 9.93 -17.28 -4.52
CA THR A 87 8.68 -17.11 -3.73
C THR A 87 7.57 -16.33 -4.45
N GLU A 88 7.83 -15.84 -5.67
CA GLU A 88 6.88 -15.04 -6.45
C GLU A 88 6.01 -15.95 -7.33
N TYR A 89 4.72 -16.10 -7.04
CA TYR A 89 3.84 -17.03 -7.75
C TYR A 89 3.60 -16.69 -9.24
N THR A 90 3.88 -15.45 -9.63
CA THR A 90 3.83 -14.97 -11.01
C THR A 90 5.01 -15.46 -11.83
N LEU A 91 6.07 -15.95 -11.20
CA LEU A 91 7.19 -16.61 -11.87
C LEU A 91 6.70 -17.87 -12.61
N ARG A 92 6.95 -17.91 -13.92
CA ARG A 92 6.52 -19.01 -14.82
C ARG A 92 7.67 -19.88 -15.32
N ASP A 93 8.90 -19.49 -14.99
CA ASP A 93 10.15 -20.13 -15.35
C ASP A 93 11.15 -19.77 -14.24
N LEU A 94 11.96 -20.73 -13.77
CA LEU A 94 13.01 -20.45 -12.78
C LEU A 94 14.23 -19.75 -13.40
N GLU A 95 14.25 -19.57 -14.73
CA GLU A 95 15.32 -18.92 -15.49
C GLU A 95 16.69 -19.59 -15.31
N GLY A 96 16.67 -20.89 -15.00
CA GLY A 96 17.87 -21.68 -14.72
C GLY A 96 18.47 -21.46 -13.32
N ASP A 97 17.82 -20.67 -12.46
CA ASP A 97 18.22 -20.53 -11.06
C ASP A 97 17.51 -21.58 -10.20
N ASP A 98 18.17 -22.74 -10.06
CA ASP A 98 17.76 -23.87 -9.25
C ASP A 98 18.34 -23.82 -7.81
N THR A 99 18.83 -22.65 -7.37
CA THR A 99 19.48 -22.48 -6.07
C THR A 99 18.55 -22.99 -4.94
N PRO A 100 18.99 -24.00 -4.17
CA PRO A 100 18.19 -24.55 -3.08
C PRO A 100 17.87 -23.49 -2.03
N LYS A 101 16.64 -23.53 -1.51
CA LYS A 101 16.23 -22.65 -0.41
C LYS A 101 17.08 -22.95 0.84
N PRO A 102 17.68 -21.95 1.49
CA PRO A 102 18.34 -22.11 2.79
C PRO A 102 17.40 -22.63 3.87
N ASP A 103 17.92 -23.45 4.80
CA ASP A 103 17.07 -24.08 5.82
C ASP A 103 16.40 -23.08 6.78
N TRP A 104 17.05 -21.94 7.06
CA TRP A 104 16.44 -20.89 7.88
C TRP A 104 15.22 -20.24 7.20
N GLN A 105 15.21 -20.14 5.87
CA GLN A 105 14.03 -19.66 5.13
C GLN A 105 12.93 -20.70 5.16
N LYS A 106 13.25 -21.98 4.96
CA LYS A 106 12.25 -23.08 5.11
C LYS A 106 11.63 -23.08 6.51
N ALA A 107 12.44 -22.90 7.56
CA ALA A 107 11.95 -22.82 8.93
C ALA A 107 11.01 -21.62 9.16
N LEU A 108 11.33 -20.48 8.54
CA LEU A 108 10.48 -19.29 8.60
C LEU A 108 9.16 -19.48 7.82
N ASP A 109 9.19 -20.13 6.65
CA ASP A 109 7.98 -20.51 5.91
C ASP A 109 7.06 -21.39 6.77
N GLU A 110 7.62 -22.43 7.41
CA GLU A 110 6.83 -23.34 8.25
C GLU A 110 6.30 -22.64 9.50
N THR A 111 7.04 -21.67 10.06
CA THR A 111 6.57 -20.83 11.15
C THR A 111 5.36 -20.01 10.73
N LEU A 112 5.41 -19.40 9.54
CA LEU A 112 4.28 -18.65 9.00
C LEU A 112 3.06 -19.55 8.76
N LEU A 113 3.23 -20.72 8.15
CA LEU A 113 2.14 -21.69 8.00
C LEU A 113 1.53 -22.08 9.35
N ALA A 114 2.36 -22.27 10.38
CA ALA A 114 1.88 -22.64 11.70
C ALA A 114 1.02 -21.57 12.36
N LEU A 115 1.33 -20.28 12.16
CA LEU A 115 0.51 -19.19 12.69
C LEU A 115 -0.92 -19.21 12.17
N PHE A 116 -1.14 -19.68 10.94
CA PHE A 116 -2.47 -19.72 10.31
C PHE A 116 -3.23 -21.04 10.52
N ALA A 117 -2.53 -22.16 10.70
CA ALA A 117 -3.16 -23.49 10.77
C ALA A 117 -3.17 -24.12 12.16
N ASP A 118 -2.11 -23.89 12.93
CA ASP A 118 -1.75 -24.74 14.05
C ASP A 118 -2.14 -24.12 15.40
N PRO A 119 -2.38 -24.93 16.44
CA PRO A 119 -2.66 -24.42 17.78
C PRO A 119 -1.42 -23.76 18.41
N LEU A 120 -1.63 -22.86 19.37
CA LEU A 120 -0.57 -22.06 20.01
C LEU A 120 0.65 -22.87 20.50
N PRO A 121 0.52 -24.07 21.12
CA PRO A 121 1.70 -24.85 21.51
C PRO A 121 2.61 -25.23 20.33
N VAL A 122 2.03 -25.60 19.19
CA VAL A 122 2.78 -25.93 17.98
C VAL A 122 3.41 -24.68 17.37
N GLN A 123 2.69 -23.55 17.36
CA GLN A 123 3.26 -22.27 16.93
C GLN A 123 4.51 -21.90 17.76
N ALA A 124 4.46 -22.11 19.08
CA ALA A 124 5.58 -21.84 19.97
C ALA A 124 6.83 -22.69 19.63
N GLU A 125 6.65 -23.95 19.24
CA GLU A 125 7.74 -24.83 18.82
C GLU A 125 8.44 -24.31 17.56
N TYR A 126 7.67 -23.93 16.54
CA TYR A 126 8.22 -23.35 15.31
C TYR A 126 8.94 -22.02 15.57
N ILE A 127 8.36 -21.13 16.37
CA ILE A 127 8.99 -19.86 16.76
C ILE A 127 10.29 -20.10 17.52
N ALA A 128 10.31 -21.05 18.46
CA ALA A 128 11.50 -21.37 19.23
C ALA A 128 12.62 -21.94 18.35
N ALA A 129 12.28 -22.69 17.30
CA ALA A 129 13.24 -23.26 16.35
C ALA A 129 13.99 -22.19 15.51
N LEU A 130 13.46 -20.96 15.41
CA LEU A 130 14.14 -19.87 14.70
C LEU A 130 15.32 -19.29 15.49
N LYS A 131 15.38 -19.51 16.80
CA LYS A 131 16.43 -18.95 17.67
C LYS A 131 17.82 -19.45 17.27
N GLY A 132 18.78 -18.53 17.16
CA GLY A 132 20.15 -18.84 16.74
C GLY A 132 20.32 -19.09 15.24
N THR A 133 19.26 -18.94 14.45
CA THR A 133 19.34 -18.98 12.98
C THR A 133 19.40 -17.54 12.42
N PRO A 134 19.81 -17.34 11.16
CA PRO A 134 19.70 -16.03 10.51
C PRO A 134 18.27 -15.45 10.52
N ALA A 135 17.23 -16.29 10.61
CA ALA A 135 15.83 -15.87 10.63
C ALA A 135 15.44 -15.09 11.89
N GLU A 136 16.16 -15.26 13.02
CA GLU A 136 15.75 -14.74 14.34
C GLU A 136 15.43 -13.24 14.34
N ASN A 137 16.13 -12.47 13.52
CA ASN A 137 16.01 -11.02 13.40
C ASN A 137 15.43 -10.56 12.05
N GLU A 138 14.87 -11.48 11.26
CA GLU A 138 14.11 -11.09 10.06
C GLU A 138 12.78 -10.44 10.47
N PRO A 139 12.32 -9.36 9.81
CA PRO A 139 11.09 -8.67 10.16
C PRO A 139 9.87 -9.59 10.26
N VAL A 140 9.78 -10.59 9.39
CA VAL A 140 8.71 -11.60 9.40
C VAL A 140 8.77 -12.50 10.66
N ALA A 141 9.97 -12.86 11.13
CA ALA A 141 10.12 -13.66 12.34
C ALA A 141 9.80 -12.84 13.61
N LEU A 142 10.20 -11.57 13.64
CA LEU A 142 9.84 -10.65 14.71
C LEU A 142 8.32 -10.43 14.77
N TRP A 143 7.68 -10.26 13.61
CA TRP A 143 6.22 -10.22 13.50
C TRP A 143 5.58 -11.52 14.01
N ALA A 144 6.08 -12.68 13.60
CA ALA A 144 5.56 -13.99 14.04
C ALA A 144 5.58 -14.14 15.57
N ARG A 145 6.70 -13.74 16.20
CA ARG A 145 6.85 -13.72 17.67
C ARG A 145 5.85 -12.79 18.33
N ALA A 146 5.71 -11.58 17.81
CA ALA A 146 4.78 -10.57 18.32
C ALA A 146 3.31 -11.03 18.16
N HIS A 147 2.97 -11.63 17.03
CA HIS A 147 1.64 -12.16 16.74
C HIS A 147 1.28 -13.27 17.72
N TYR A 148 2.17 -14.25 17.91
CA TYR A 148 2.00 -15.31 18.90
C TYR A 148 1.84 -14.76 20.33
N ALA A 149 2.70 -13.83 20.74
CA ALA A 149 2.62 -13.20 22.07
C ALA A 149 1.28 -12.47 22.27
N SER A 150 0.79 -11.77 21.25
CA SER A 150 -0.53 -11.13 21.27
C SER A 150 -1.66 -12.16 21.41
N ALA A 151 -1.63 -13.22 20.60
CA ALA A 151 -2.66 -14.27 20.58
C ALA A 151 -2.71 -15.09 21.87
N SER A 152 -1.55 -15.32 22.50
CA SER A 152 -1.41 -16.02 23.78
C SER A 152 -1.71 -15.14 25.00
N GLY A 153 -1.88 -13.83 24.82
CA GLY A 153 -2.09 -12.89 25.92
C GLY A 153 -0.85 -12.65 26.77
N ALA A 154 0.35 -12.79 26.20
CA ALA A 154 1.60 -12.56 26.90
C ALA A 154 1.73 -11.09 27.38
N ALA A 155 2.32 -10.91 28.56
CA ALA A 155 2.46 -9.59 29.18
C ALA A 155 3.39 -8.65 28.40
N ASP A 156 4.38 -9.21 27.71
CA ASP A 156 5.39 -8.51 26.89
C ASP A 156 4.97 -8.35 25.41
N ALA A 157 3.73 -8.71 25.05
CA ALA A 157 3.26 -8.67 23.66
C ALA A 157 3.39 -7.30 23.00
N LEU A 158 3.17 -6.20 23.75
CA LEU A 158 3.36 -4.84 23.21
C LEU A 158 4.83 -4.58 22.88
N ALA A 159 5.75 -4.89 23.80
CA ALA A 159 7.19 -4.70 23.60
C ALA A 159 7.71 -5.52 22.41
N LEU A 160 7.18 -6.73 22.20
CA LEU A 160 7.51 -7.53 21.02
C LEU A 160 6.99 -6.93 19.71
N CYS A 161 5.83 -6.27 19.72
CA CYS A 161 5.33 -5.53 18.55
C CYS A 161 6.20 -4.30 18.24
N GLU A 162 6.61 -3.55 19.26
CA GLU A 162 7.55 -2.44 19.12
C GLU A 162 8.89 -2.93 18.56
N GLN A 163 9.41 -4.05 19.08
CA GLN A 163 10.63 -4.68 18.55
C GLN A 163 10.50 -5.06 17.07
N ALA A 164 9.35 -5.59 16.64
CA ALA A 164 9.11 -5.94 15.24
C ALA A 164 9.11 -4.71 14.32
N ARG A 165 8.47 -3.62 14.76
CA ARG A 165 8.49 -2.32 14.06
C ARG A 165 9.91 -1.76 13.98
N ASP A 166 10.64 -1.74 15.09
CA ASP A 166 11.99 -1.19 15.14
C ASP A 166 12.96 -2.00 14.28
N GLY A 167 12.82 -3.32 14.26
CA GLY A 167 13.59 -4.21 13.38
C GLY A 167 13.34 -3.92 11.89
N LEU A 168 12.09 -3.64 11.51
CA LEU A 168 11.75 -3.23 10.15
C LEU A 168 12.35 -1.87 9.79
N TRP A 169 12.22 -0.88 10.66
CA TRP A 169 12.79 0.45 10.43
C TRP A 169 14.31 0.44 10.36
N ALA A 170 14.98 -0.38 11.17
CA ALA A 170 16.43 -0.57 11.07
C ALA A 170 16.85 -1.08 9.67
N ARG A 171 16.08 -2.00 9.07
CA ARG A 171 16.33 -2.49 7.70
C ARG A 171 16.12 -1.40 6.65
N LYS A 172 15.04 -0.62 6.78
CA LYS A 172 14.73 0.51 5.88
C LYS A 172 15.82 1.58 5.95
N ALA A 173 16.21 2.00 7.16
CA ALA A 173 17.26 2.98 7.37
C ALA A 173 18.63 2.52 6.81
N ALA A 174 18.90 1.21 6.85
CA ALA A 174 20.12 0.63 6.27
C ALA A 174 20.04 0.40 4.74
N GLY A 175 18.88 0.62 4.10
CA GLY A 175 18.68 0.30 2.69
C GLY A 175 18.81 -1.20 2.38
N THR A 176 18.57 -2.06 3.37
CA THR A 176 18.76 -3.51 3.24
C THR A 176 17.44 -4.23 3.02
N GLY A 177 17.41 -5.12 2.03
CA GLY A 177 16.29 -6.03 1.83
C GLY A 177 16.11 -7.00 3.01
N PHE A 178 14.95 -7.65 3.04
CA PHE A 178 14.62 -8.68 4.03
C PHE A 178 13.73 -9.75 3.41
N TYR A 179 13.72 -10.93 4.03
CA TYR A 179 12.93 -12.04 3.53
C TYR A 179 11.45 -11.84 3.85
N THR A 180 10.59 -11.90 2.83
CA THR A 180 9.16 -11.60 2.95
C THR A 180 8.23 -12.80 2.71
N TRP A 181 8.77 -13.93 2.24
CA TRP A 181 8.06 -15.13 1.72
C TRP A 181 6.71 -14.83 1.07
N SER A 182 6.67 -14.71 -0.27
CA SER A 182 5.42 -14.52 -1.02
C SER A 182 4.62 -13.26 -0.67
N LEU A 183 5.17 -12.36 0.16
CA LEU A 183 4.61 -11.05 0.46
C LEU A 183 5.47 -9.94 -0.16
N ARG A 184 4.82 -8.84 -0.53
CA ARG A 184 5.53 -7.59 -0.82
C ARG A 184 6.04 -6.98 0.50
N PRO A 185 7.22 -6.33 0.52
CA PRO A 185 7.76 -5.69 1.73
C PRO A 185 6.76 -4.78 2.44
N ARG A 186 6.05 -3.93 1.69
CA ARG A 186 5.02 -3.01 2.21
C ARG A 186 3.87 -3.71 2.92
N LYS A 187 3.56 -4.96 2.53
CA LYS A 187 2.52 -5.77 3.15
C LYS A 187 2.96 -6.32 4.51
N VAL A 188 4.24 -6.68 4.65
CA VAL A 188 4.84 -7.05 5.94
C VAL A 188 4.83 -5.85 6.88
N GLU A 189 5.20 -4.67 6.38
CA GLU A 189 5.13 -3.40 7.12
C GLU A 189 3.73 -3.14 7.68
N ALA A 190 2.71 -3.23 6.82
CA ALA A 190 1.33 -3.02 7.24
C ALA A 190 0.85 -4.03 8.30
N TYR A 191 1.25 -5.31 8.22
CA TYR A 191 0.88 -6.31 9.24
C TYR A 191 1.57 -6.06 10.59
N VAL A 192 2.82 -5.61 10.59
CA VAL A 192 3.54 -5.24 11.82
C VAL A 192 2.84 -4.07 12.51
N LEU A 193 2.55 -3.02 11.75
CA LEU A 193 1.92 -1.80 12.27
C LEU A 193 0.47 -2.01 12.71
N GLU A 194 -0.30 -2.83 11.98
CA GLU A 194 -1.67 -3.18 12.37
C GLU A 194 -1.70 -3.95 13.71
N LEU A 195 -0.81 -4.94 13.88
CA LEU A 195 -0.71 -5.68 15.14
C LEU A 195 -0.31 -4.76 16.29
N LEU A 196 0.66 -3.87 16.06
CA LEU A 196 1.10 -2.87 17.03
C LEU A 196 -0.05 -1.93 17.43
N CYS A 197 -0.83 -1.44 16.46
CA CYS A 197 -2.03 -0.64 16.72
C CYS A 197 -2.97 -1.33 17.71
N ARG A 198 -3.32 -2.60 17.45
CA ARG A 198 -4.21 -3.38 18.33
C ARG A 198 -3.62 -3.51 19.75
N ARG A 199 -2.31 -3.68 19.88
CA ARG A 199 -1.64 -3.73 21.19
C ARG A 199 -1.65 -2.39 21.93
N TYR A 200 -1.47 -1.27 21.22
CA TYR A 200 -1.60 0.05 21.83
C TYR A 200 -3.02 0.32 22.32
N LEU A 201 -4.05 -0.09 21.58
CA LEU A 201 -5.45 0.01 22.05
C LEU A 201 -5.69 -0.78 23.33
N ILE A 202 -5.20 -2.03 23.39
CA ILE A 202 -5.29 -2.85 24.62
C ILE A 202 -4.57 -2.18 25.79
N ALA A 203 -3.45 -1.50 25.52
CA ALA A 203 -2.70 -0.74 26.52
C ALA A 203 -3.32 0.64 26.86
N GLY A 204 -4.43 1.03 26.22
CA GLY A 204 -5.10 2.31 26.44
C GLY A 204 -4.42 3.52 25.79
N ASN A 205 -3.51 3.31 24.82
CA ASN A 205 -2.82 4.38 24.10
C ASN A 205 -3.43 4.58 22.70
N ALA A 206 -4.57 5.28 22.64
CA ALA A 206 -5.28 5.53 21.38
C ALA A 206 -4.48 6.39 20.38
N VAL A 207 -3.61 7.28 20.86
CA VAL A 207 -2.77 8.15 20.00
C VAL A 207 -1.76 7.32 19.23
N ALA A 208 -0.97 6.49 19.93
CA ALA A 208 0.00 5.62 19.26
C ALA A 208 -0.67 4.54 18.41
N ALA A 209 -1.88 4.09 18.79
CA ALA A 209 -2.68 3.19 17.98
C ALA A 209 -3.11 3.84 16.65
N LEU A 210 -3.60 5.09 16.71
CA LEU A 210 -4.02 5.84 15.53
C LEU A 210 -2.83 6.09 14.59
N GLU A 211 -1.70 6.51 15.14
CA GLU A 211 -0.47 6.70 14.37
C GLU A 211 -0.03 5.39 13.67
N ALA A 212 -0.03 4.27 14.38
CA ALA A 212 0.35 2.98 13.81
C ALA A 212 -0.60 2.53 12.69
N ILE A 213 -1.92 2.69 12.83
CA ILE A 213 -2.86 2.28 11.77
C ILE A 213 -2.83 3.22 10.55
N GLU A 214 -2.56 4.51 10.74
CA GLU A 214 -2.38 5.46 9.64
C GLU A 214 -1.13 5.09 8.83
N GLN A 215 -0.01 4.80 9.48
CA GLN A 215 1.19 4.29 8.80
C GLN A 215 0.94 2.93 8.12
N ALA A 216 0.14 2.05 8.72
CA ALA A 216 -0.21 0.76 8.11
C ALA A 216 -1.02 0.93 6.81
N LEU A 217 -1.94 1.90 6.77
CA LEU A 217 -2.74 2.23 5.59
C LEU A 217 -1.91 2.87 4.47
N GLU A 218 -0.89 3.66 4.84
CA GLU A 218 0.09 4.20 3.88
C GLU A 218 0.93 3.09 3.25
N ALA A 219 1.34 2.10 4.05
CA ALA A 219 2.11 0.96 3.55
C ALA A 219 1.28 0.03 2.64
N GLU A 220 0.05 -0.32 3.04
CA GLU A 220 -0.88 -1.10 2.23
C GLU A 220 -2.33 -0.86 2.66
N ILE A 221 -3.10 -0.25 1.77
CA ILE A 221 -4.53 -0.02 1.93
C ILE A 221 -5.26 -1.37 2.05
N ASP A 222 -6.14 -1.46 3.05
CA ASP A 222 -6.97 -2.64 3.31
C ASP A 222 -8.29 -2.24 3.99
N THR A 223 -9.37 -2.96 3.69
CA THR A 223 -10.70 -2.69 4.24
C THR A 223 -10.75 -2.84 5.76
N GLU A 224 -10.13 -3.88 6.32
CA GLU A 224 -10.12 -4.11 7.77
C GLU A 224 -9.32 -3.01 8.49
N ARG A 225 -8.20 -2.57 7.91
CA ARG A 225 -7.43 -1.44 8.46
C ARG A 225 -8.21 -0.13 8.42
N THR A 226 -8.93 0.10 7.32
CA THR A 226 -9.79 1.28 7.17
C THR A 226 -10.90 1.27 8.23
N VAL A 227 -11.55 0.13 8.46
CA VAL A 227 -12.54 -0.05 9.53
C VAL A 227 -11.92 0.12 10.92
N LEU A 228 -10.73 -0.42 11.16
CA LEU A 228 -10.04 -0.27 12.45
C LEU A 228 -9.73 1.20 12.73
N ARG A 229 -9.14 1.92 11.77
CA ARG A 229 -8.89 3.36 11.90
C ARG A 229 -10.19 4.13 12.15
N ALA A 230 -11.24 3.85 11.38
CA ALA A 230 -12.53 4.51 11.55
C ALA A 230 -13.09 4.32 12.97
N ASN A 231 -13.00 3.12 13.54
CA ASN A 231 -13.44 2.87 14.92
C ASN A 231 -12.60 3.65 15.93
N ILE A 232 -11.26 3.67 15.77
CA ILE A 232 -10.38 4.45 16.65
C ILE A 232 -10.75 5.94 16.63
N LEU A 233 -10.96 6.52 15.45
CA LEU A 233 -11.38 7.91 15.32
C LEU A 233 -12.72 8.15 16.01
N CYS A 234 -13.73 7.33 15.71
CA CYS A 234 -15.06 7.55 16.27
C CYS A 234 -15.12 7.34 17.80
N ASP A 235 -14.28 6.46 18.37
CA ASP A 235 -14.33 6.12 19.79
C ASP A 235 -13.39 6.97 20.66
N HIS A 236 -12.28 7.45 20.10
CA HIS A 236 -11.22 8.13 20.86
C HIS A 236 -10.93 9.56 20.39
N PHE A 237 -11.33 9.93 19.17
CA PHE A 237 -11.07 11.24 18.54
C PHE A 237 -12.34 11.79 17.88
N PRO A 238 -13.43 12.03 18.64
CA PRO A 238 -14.74 12.37 18.08
C PRO A 238 -14.73 13.65 17.24
N GLU A 239 -13.78 14.56 17.47
CA GLU A 239 -13.56 15.73 16.62
C GLU A 239 -13.15 15.36 15.19
N ARG A 240 -12.55 14.19 14.98
CA ARG A 240 -12.14 13.62 13.68
C ARG A 240 -13.13 12.59 13.15
N GLU A 241 -14.33 12.46 13.73
CA GLU A 241 -15.32 11.46 13.31
C GLU A 241 -15.71 11.61 11.83
N GLU A 242 -15.83 12.84 11.32
CA GLU A 242 -16.11 13.05 9.89
C GLU A 242 -14.96 12.59 8.97
N ASP A 243 -13.70 12.57 9.42
CA ASP A 243 -12.59 12.00 8.63
C ASP A 243 -12.85 10.50 8.40
N ALA A 244 -13.29 9.79 9.44
CA ALA A 244 -13.65 8.38 9.33
C ALA A 244 -14.83 8.15 8.38
N PHE A 245 -15.82 9.05 8.38
CA PHE A 245 -16.99 8.95 7.53
C PHE A 245 -16.66 9.22 6.06
N ASP A 246 -15.86 10.25 5.77
CA ASP A 246 -15.40 10.56 4.42
C ASP A 246 -14.65 9.36 3.80
N ASP A 247 -13.74 8.72 4.57
CA ASP A 247 -12.96 7.58 4.08
C ASP A 247 -13.81 6.37 3.68
N ILE A 248 -14.91 6.11 4.40
CA ILE A 248 -15.71 4.90 4.19
C ILE A 248 -16.94 5.14 3.32
N TYR A 249 -17.42 6.38 3.17
CA TYR A 249 -18.73 6.68 2.59
C TYR A 249 -18.93 6.02 1.22
N ARG A 250 -17.95 6.18 0.31
CA ARG A 250 -17.98 5.58 -1.03
C ARG A 250 -17.97 4.06 -1.05
N TYR A 251 -17.50 3.42 0.01
CA TYR A 251 -17.36 1.96 0.11
C TYR A 251 -18.46 1.28 0.92
N THR A 252 -19.34 2.05 1.57
CA THR A 252 -20.34 1.49 2.51
C THR A 252 -21.32 0.51 1.87
N HIS A 253 -21.53 0.59 0.55
CA HIS A 253 -22.39 -0.34 -0.18
C HIS A 253 -21.77 -1.75 -0.36
N PHE A 254 -20.46 -1.91 -0.19
CA PHE A 254 -19.79 -3.22 -0.25
C PHE A 254 -19.93 -4.05 1.04
N GLY A 255 -20.56 -3.50 2.10
CA GLY A 255 -20.66 -4.17 3.41
C GLY A 255 -19.44 -3.94 4.30
N HIS A 256 -19.32 -4.69 5.40
CA HIS A 256 -18.20 -4.64 6.37
C HIS A 256 -18.06 -3.39 7.27
N TYR A 257 -18.74 -2.28 6.96
CA TYR A 257 -18.67 -1.04 7.75
C TYR A 257 -19.75 -0.92 8.86
N GLY A 258 -20.43 -2.01 9.22
CA GLY A 258 -21.59 -1.99 10.14
C GLY A 258 -21.31 -1.39 11.52
N SER A 259 -20.08 -1.52 12.03
CA SER A 259 -19.65 -0.90 13.30
C SER A 259 -19.62 0.63 13.24
N ILE A 260 -19.49 1.22 12.05
CA ILE A 260 -19.51 2.66 11.84
C ILE A 260 -20.89 3.12 11.37
N THR A 261 -21.48 2.45 10.39
CA THR A 261 -22.74 2.89 9.77
C THR A 261 -23.97 2.76 10.68
N SER A 262 -23.87 1.99 11.77
CA SER A 262 -24.90 1.90 12.80
C SER A 262 -24.91 3.09 13.78
N ARG A 263 -23.91 3.98 13.72
CA ARG A 263 -23.83 5.15 14.60
C ARG A 263 -24.86 6.22 14.20
N PRO A 264 -25.55 6.87 15.16
CA PRO A 264 -26.47 7.98 14.85
C PRO A 264 -25.80 9.16 14.13
N SER A 265 -24.54 9.45 14.48
CA SER A 265 -23.72 10.50 13.83
C SER A 265 -23.50 10.20 12.34
N TYR A 266 -23.23 8.94 11.99
CA TYR A 266 -23.12 8.51 10.59
C TYR A 266 -24.44 8.70 9.83
N ALA A 267 -25.58 8.36 10.43
CA ALA A 267 -26.88 8.56 9.78
C ALA A 267 -27.15 10.04 9.45
N ALA A 268 -26.80 10.95 10.37
CA ALA A 268 -26.89 12.39 10.13
C ALA A 268 -25.92 12.86 9.03
N TYR A 269 -24.70 12.32 9.01
CA TYR A 269 -23.71 12.58 7.96
C TYR A 269 -24.22 12.11 6.58
N ALA A 270 -24.68 10.86 6.47
CA ALA A 270 -25.19 10.29 5.23
C ALA A 270 -26.43 11.04 4.71
N ALA A 271 -27.31 11.51 5.60
CA ALA A 271 -28.45 12.35 5.21
C ALA A 271 -28.00 13.70 4.61
N ARG A 272 -26.94 14.33 5.16
CA ARG A 272 -26.36 15.55 4.58
C ARG A 272 -25.77 15.27 3.19
N ARG A 273 -24.96 14.21 3.05
CA ARG A 273 -24.37 13.81 1.76
C ARG A 273 -25.46 13.53 0.72
N ALA A 274 -26.51 12.79 1.08
CA ALA A 274 -27.63 12.52 0.18
C ALA A 274 -28.37 13.81 -0.24
N ALA A 275 -28.56 14.78 0.66
CA ALA A 275 -29.16 16.07 0.33
C ALA A 275 -28.25 16.91 -0.60
N ASP A 276 -26.93 16.86 -0.40
CA ASP A 276 -25.97 17.53 -1.28
C ASP A 276 -25.97 16.91 -2.68
N THR A 277 -25.93 15.58 -2.79
CA THR A 277 -26.06 14.85 -4.06
C THR A 277 -27.37 15.20 -4.78
N ALA A 278 -28.51 15.19 -4.07
CA ALA A 278 -29.80 15.55 -4.65
C ALA A 278 -29.86 17.01 -5.15
N ALA A 279 -29.14 17.91 -4.48
CA ALA A 279 -29.00 19.30 -4.87
C ALA A 279 -27.88 19.54 -5.91
N LYS A 280 -27.20 18.49 -6.39
CA LYS A 280 -26.01 18.55 -7.27
C LYS A 280 -24.92 19.48 -6.74
N ARG A 281 -24.73 19.52 -5.42
CA ARG A 281 -23.71 20.34 -4.77
C ARG A 281 -22.42 19.56 -4.62
N ALA A 282 -21.34 20.15 -5.11
CA ALA A 282 -19.99 19.75 -4.77
C ALA A 282 -19.47 20.58 -3.60
N SER A 283 -18.60 19.99 -2.80
CA SER A 283 -17.96 20.64 -1.65
C SER A 283 -16.60 20.01 -1.38
N TRP A 284 -15.86 20.62 -0.48
CA TRP A 284 -14.58 20.10 -0.03
C TRP A 284 -14.44 20.33 1.47
N ARG A 285 -13.59 19.53 2.12
CA ARG A 285 -13.28 19.66 3.53
C ARG A 285 -11.86 19.22 3.77
N TRP A 286 -11.12 20.01 4.54
CA TRP A 286 -9.84 19.56 5.05
C TRP A 286 -10.02 18.54 6.16
N SER A 287 -9.23 17.47 6.11
CA SER A 287 -9.01 16.57 7.23
C SER A 287 -8.52 17.34 8.46
N LEU A 288 -8.95 16.87 9.63
CA LEU A 288 -8.48 17.38 10.92
C LEU A 288 -7.28 16.59 11.44
N GLY A 289 -6.93 15.48 10.79
CA GLY A 289 -5.73 14.68 11.07
C GLY A 289 -4.47 15.16 10.38
N ASN A 290 -4.21 16.46 10.36
CA ASN A 290 -3.02 17.00 9.69
C ASN A 290 -1.80 17.02 10.62
N THR A 291 -0.61 16.92 10.02
CA THR A 291 0.68 16.97 10.73
C THR A 291 1.49 18.16 10.21
N PRO A 292 1.43 19.33 10.88
CA PRO A 292 2.23 20.48 10.52
C PRO A 292 3.73 20.17 10.61
N ALA A 293 4.50 20.66 9.65
CA ALA A 293 5.94 20.50 9.62
C ALA A 293 6.64 21.56 10.48
N ASP A 294 7.72 21.17 11.14
CA ASP A 294 8.63 22.14 11.73
C ASP A 294 9.58 22.74 10.69
N ARG A 295 10.26 23.82 11.08
CA ARG A 295 11.19 24.53 10.19
C ARG A 295 12.41 23.70 9.81
N ALA A 296 12.84 22.77 10.67
CA ALA A 296 14.02 21.96 10.39
C ALA A 296 13.71 20.95 9.27
N ALA A 297 12.56 20.29 9.33
CA ALA A 297 12.09 19.38 8.29
C ALA A 297 11.91 20.08 6.94
N ILE A 298 11.34 21.30 6.95
CA ILE A 298 11.21 22.12 5.73
C ILE A 298 12.59 22.45 5.14
N LEU A 299 13.54 22.88 5.98
CA LEU A 299 14.90 23.21 5.52
C LEU A 299 15.64 21.97 4.98
N GLU A 300 15.47 20.81 5.61
CA GLU A 300 16.06 19.56 5.14
C GLU A 300 15.53 19.16 3.76
N ALA A 301 14.22 19.28 3.54
CA ALA A 301 13.63 19.06 2.23
C ALA A 301 14.14 20.07 1.17
N GLU A 302 14.24 21.36 1.52
CA GLU A 302 14.84 22.39 0.64
C GLU A 302 16.29 22.06 0.26
N HIS A 303 17.08 21.55 1.22
CA HIS A 303 18.44 21.09 0.97
C HIS A 303 18.48 19.91 0.00
N ALA A 304 17.55 18.96 0.10
CA ALA A 304 17.48 17.81 -0.80
C ALA A 304 17.29 18.22 -2.28
N PHE A 305 16.56 19.31 -2.53
CA PHE A 305 16.32 19.84 -3.87
C PHE A 305 17.24 21.00 -4.28
N SER A 306 18.22 21.37 -3.43
CA SER A 306 19.09 22.53 -3.67
C SER A 306 18.32 23.83 -3.98
N GLY A 307 17.13 24.01 -3.41
CA GLY A 307 16.21 25.10 -3.72
C GLY A 307 15.34 25.47 -2.53
N ARG A 308 14.83 26.71 -2.51
CA ARG A 308 13.96 27.19 -1.43
C ARG A 308 12.50 27.10 -1.85
N PHE A 309 11.63 26.57 -1.00
CA PHE A 309 10.20 26.61 -1.23
C PHE A 309 9.65 28.04 -1.19
N PRO A 310 8.68 28.37 -2.05
CA PRO A 310 7.94 29.63 -1.97
C PRO A 310 7.30 29.87 -0.60
N ASP A 311 7.18 31.14 -0.19
CA ASP A 311 6.72 31.50 1.17
C ASP A 311 5.30 31.02 1.49
N ASP A 312 4.41 31.02 0.50
CA ASP A 312 3.03 30.54 0.65
C ASP A 312 2.96 29.03 0.86
N TYR A 313 3.77 28.25 0.13
CA TYR A 313 3.90 26.81 0.35
C TYR A 313 4.58 26.49 1.68
N ARG A 314 5.61 27.24 2.10
CA ARG A 314 6.21 27.10 3.44
C ARG A 314 5.17 27.35 4.54
N ALA A 315 4.35 28.38 4.41
CA ALA A 315 3.28 28.67 5.36
C ALA A 315 2.23 27.55 5.39
N PHE A 316 1.91 26.94 4.24
CA PHE A 316 1.07 25.74 4.19
C PHE A 316 1.71 24.56 4.94
N LEU A 317 3.00 24.30 4.74
CA LEU A 317 3.70 23.23 5.46
C LEU A 317 3.74 23.46 6.98
N GLU A 318 3.99 24.69 7.43
CA GLU A 318 4.02 25.06 8.86
C GLU A 318 2.64 24.99 9.54
N THR A 319 1.54 25.10 8.77
CA THR A 319 0.17 25.13 9.33
C THR A 319 -0.60 23.84 9.13
N ARG A 320 -0.43 23.18 7.98
CA ARG A 320 -1.09 21.93 7.62
C ARG A 320 -0.11 20.78 7.48
N GLY A 321 1.01 21.00 6.78
CA GLY A 321 1.97 19.95 6.48
C GLY A 321 1.30 18.76 5.78
N LYS A 322 1.63 17.54 6.23
CA LYS A 322 0.95 16.33 5.75
C LYS A 322 -0.52 16.42 6.06
N SER A 323 -1.36 16.40 5.04
CA SER A 323 -2.79 16.63 5.20
C SER A 323 -3.60 16.04 4.05
N VAL A 324 -4.91 15.89 4.25
CA VAL A 324 -5.83 15.39 3.24
C VAL A 324 -6.92 16.43 3.01
N LEU A 325 -7.22 16.71 1.74
CA LEU A 325 -8.40 17.45 1.31
C LEU A 325 -9.42 16.44 0.77
N PHE A 326 -10.54 16.27 1.48
CA PHE A 326 -11.67 15.50 1.01
C PHE A 326 -12.47 16.31 0.00
N VAL A 327 -12.68 15.73 -1.17
CA VAL A 327 -13.47 16.29 -2.28
C VAL A 327 -14.74 15.48 -2.42
N ARG A 328 -15.86 16.18 -2.36
CA ARG A 328 -17.19 15.62 -2.27
C ARG A 328 -18.01 16.11 -3.47
N THR A 329 -18.20 15.27 -4.48
CA THR A 329 -19.07 15.63 -5.61
C THR A 329 -20.40 14.88 -5.51
N PRO A 330 -21.40 15.18 -6.37
CA PRO A 330 -22.65 14.43 -6.38
C PRO A 330 -22.51 12.96 -6.77
N HIS A 331 -21.51 12.63 -7.60
CA HIS A 331 -21.35 11.30 -8.21
C HIS A 331 -20.15 10.53 -7.68
N GLU A 332 -19.10 11.25 -7.27
CA GLU A 332 -17.82 10.66 -6.90
C GLU A 332 -17.14 11.43 -5.76
N ASP A 333 -16.54 10.68 -4.83
CA ASP A 333 -15.75 11.24 -3.74
C ASP A 333 -14.27 10.92 -3.99
N ALA A 334 -13.43 11.94 -3.82
CA ALA A 334 -11.99 11.86 -3.98
C ALA A 334 -11.26 12.51 -2.81
N ASP A 335 -9.97 12.28 -2.72
CA ASP A 335 -9.11 12.73 -1.65
C ASP A 335 -7.74 13.12 -2.22
N LEU A 336 -7.32 14.37 -1.97
CA LEU A 336 -5.99 14.88 -2.33
C LEU A 336 -5.08 14.82 -1.10
N HIS A 337 -3.99 14.07 -1.19
CA HIS A 337 -3.03 13.85 -0.11
C HIS A 337 -1.81 14.74 -0.31
N PHE A 338 -1.59 15.67 0.61
CA PHE A 338 -0.40 16.52 0.65
C PHE A 338 0.72 15.81 1.40
N HIS A 339 1.91 15.81 0.81
CA HIS A 339 3.07 15.12 1.36
C HIS A 339 3.73 15.91 2.49
N ALA A 340 4.30 15.19 3.47
CA ALA A 340 5.22 15.78 4.44
C ALA A 340 6.55 16.17 3.76
N PRO A 341 7.31 17.14 4.28
CA PRO A 341 8.61 17.54 3.72
C PRO A 341 9.56 16.36 3.49
N GLU A 342 9.65 15.44 4.46
CA GLU A 342 10.50 14.25 4.40
C GLU A 342 10.09 13.23 3.34
N GLN A 343 8.87 13.33 2.79
CA GLN A 343 8.35 12.45 1.75
C GLN A 343 8.64 12.98 0.33
N LEU A 344 8.83 14.29 0.18
CA LEU A 344 8.90 14.96 -1.14
C LEU A 344 10.00 14.39 -2.05
N ALA A 345 11.18 14.07 -1.49
CA ALA A 345 12.30 13.53 -2.27
C ALA A 345 11.98 12.14 -2.85
N GLN A 346 11.30 11.28 -2.09
CA GLN A 346 10.90 9.97 -2.58
C GLN A 346 9.82 10.07 -3.65
N HIS A 347 8.78 10.90 -3.44
CA HIS A 347 7.74 11.12 -4.44
C HIS A 347 8.29 11.75 -5.73
N HIS A 348 9.27 12.65 -5.62
CA HIS A 348 9.99 13.17 -6.78
C HIS A 348 10.73 12.07 -7.54
N ALA A 349 11.47 11.22 -6.83
CA ALA A 349 12.15 10.08 -7.45
C ALA A 349 11.17 9.11 -8.12
N ASP A 350 10.01 8.87 -7.52
CA ASP A 350 8.96 8.00 -8.08
C ASP A 350 8.34 8.62 -9.34
N LEU A 351 8.08 9.93 -9.35
CA LEU A 351 7.65 10.67 -10.54
C LEU A 351 8.69 10.57 -11.65
N VAL A 352 9.96 10.85 -11.37
CA VAL A 352 11.05 10.75 -12.37
C VAL A 352 11.15 9.33 -12.91
N ASN A 353 11.16 8.32 -12.04
CA ASN A 353 11.21 6.92 -12.45
C ASN A 353 10.05 6.55 -13.37
N PHE A 354 8.84 7.07 -13.11
CA PHE A 354 7.68 6.85 -13.96
C PHE A 354 7.85 7.51 -15.33
N LEU A 355 8.29 8.77 -15.36
CA LEU A 355 8.51 9.53 -16.59
C LEU A 355 9.62 8.95 -17.46
N THR A 356 10.54 8.17 -16.88
CA THR A 356 11.69 7.59 -17.56
C THR A 356 11.59 6.08 -17.69
N ILE A 357 10.38 5.52 -17.66
CA ILE A 357 10.16 4.08 -17.94
C ILE A 357 10.58 3.76 -19.39
N THR A 358 10.31 4.69 -20.32
CA THR A 358 10.52 4.52 -21.76
C THR A 358 11.64 5.38 -22.32
N GLU A 359 11.83 6.59 -21.78
CA GLU A 359 12.87 7.55 -22.17
C GLU A 359 13.98 7.65 -21.12
N SER A 360 15.11 8.26 -21.52
CA SER A 360 16.15 8.65 -20.58
C SER A 360 15.74 9.88 -19.73
N VAL A 361 16.37 10.04 -18.56
CA VAL A 361 16.16 11.21 -17.69
C VAL A 361 16.50 12.50 -18.42
N GLU A 362 17.55 12.49 -19.24
CA GLU A 362 18.00 13.64 -20.02
C GLU A 362 16.95 14.09 -21.05
N GLU A 363 16.37 13.15 -21.79
CA GLU A 363 15.31 13.42 -22.79
C GLU A 363 14.05 13.97 -22.12
N ALA A 364 13.62 13.36 -21.02
CA ALA A 364 12.49 13.86 -20.24
C ALA A 364 12.76 15.29 -19.73
N ALA A 365 13.93 15.53 -19.14
CA ALA A 365 14.30 16.84 -18.63
C ALA A 365 14.40 17.92 -19.73
N GLU A 366 14.90 17.56 -20.91
CA GLU A 366 14.93 18.46 -22.07
C GLU A 366 13.52 18.81 -22.54
N ALA A 367 12.61 17.83 -22.64
CA ALA A 367 11.22 18.08 -23.03
C ALA A 367 10.51 19.08 -22.10
N PHE A 368 10.59 18.88 -20.79
CA PHE A 368 10.01 19.83 -19.82
C PHE A 368 10.62 21.22 -19.92
N ARG A 369 11.93 21.31 -20.19
CA ARG A 369 12.64 22.57 -20.33
C ARG A 369 12.21 23.32 -21.59
N GLU A 370 12.13 22.64 -22.72
CA GLU A 370 11.78 23.23 -24.01
C GLU A 370 10.32 23.69 -24.06
N GLU A 371 9.40 22.88 -23.54
CA GLU A 371 7.96 23.14 -23.65
C GLU A 371 7.44 24.11 -22.58
N TYR A 372 7.87 23.94 -21.33
CA TYR A 372 7.32 24.68 -20.19
C TYR A 372 8.32 25.64 -19.53
N GLY A 373 9.60 25.55 -19.89
CA GLY A 373 10.67 26.33 -19.25
C GLY A 373 11.03 25.85 -17.85
N VAL A 374 10.58 24.66 -17.42
CA VAL A 374 10.74 24.15 -16.06
C VAL A 374 11.85 23.10 -15.96
N SER A 375 12.46 22.99 -14.78
CA SER A 375 13.43 21.95 -14.46
C SER A 375 12.73 20.74 -13.88
N LEU A 376 12.84 19.57 -14.51
CA LEU A 376 12.32 18.32 -13.94
C LEU A 376 12.94 18.01 -12.56
N ALA A 377 14.21 18.38 -12.35
CA ALA A 377 14.89 18.19 -11.06
C ALA A 377 14.33 19.07 -9.92
N HIS A 378 13.64 20.17 -10.26
CA HIS A 378 13.05 21.11 -9.29
C HIS A 378 11.52 21.17 -9.40
N LEU A 379 10.89 20.22 -10.09
CA LEU A 379 9.45 20.10 -10.25
C LEU A 379 8.95 19.02 -9.28
N ILE A 380 8.42 19.46 -8.14
CA ILE A 380 8.24 18.61 -6.96
C ILE A 380 6.76 18.23 -6.83
N PRO A 381 6.40 16.93 -6.77
CA PRO A 381 5.06 16.50 -6.43
C PRO A 381 4.76 16.85 -4.97
N ILE A 382 3.81 17.75 -4.75
CA ILE A 382 3.43 18.24 -3.41
C ILE A 382 2.12 17.63 -2.93
N ALA A 383 1.29 17.13 -3.84
CA ALA A 383 0.10 16.36 -3.50
C ALA A 383 -0.34 15.41 -4.61
N GLU A 384 -0.95 14.30 -4.23
CA GLU A 384 -1.45 13.26 -5.14
C GLU A 384 -2.84 12.79 -4.71
N PRO A 385 -3.77 12.54 -5.65
CA PRO A 385 -5.04 11.93 -5.35
C PRO A 385 -4.89 10.41 -5.14
N LYS A 386 -5.57 9.84 -4.15
CA LYS A 386 -5.34 8.43 -3.74
C LYS A 386 -5.61 7.37 -4.83
N ASN A 387 -6.52 7.64 -5.77
CA ASN A 387 -6.96 6.69 -6.80
C ASN A 387 -6.89 7.26 -8.21
N ALA A 388 -6.15 8.35 -8.42
CA ALA A 388 -5.91 8.92 -9.73
C ALA A 388 -4.40 9.04 -9.93
N SER A 389 -3.93 8.70 -11.13
CA SER A 389 -2.51 8.75 -11.49
C SER A 389 -2.12 10.17 -11.91
N ASN A 390 -2.42 11.14 -11.06
CA ASN A 390 -2.19 12.56 -11.31
C ASN A 390 -1.39 13.15 -10.15
N ALA A 391 -0.81 14.34 -10.33
CA ALA A 391 -0.11 15.02 -9.26
C ALA A 391 -0.26 16.53 -9.35
N LEU A 392 -0.28 17.18 -8.19
CA LEU A 392 -0.05 18.61 -8.07
C LEU A 392 1.44 18.84 -7.89
N LEU A 393 2.04 19.55 -8.84
CA LEU A 393 3.48 19.80 -8.88
C LEU A 393 3.79 21.26 -8.55
N LEU A 394 4.90 21.50 -7.87
CA LEU A 394 5.43 22.82 -7.53
C LEU A 394 6.84 22.97 -8.09
N HIS A 395 7.08 24.00 -8.89
CA HIS A 395 8.39 24.29 -9.44
C HIS A 395 9.17 25.26 -8.56
N ILE A 396 10.41 24.92 -8.20
CA ILE A 396 11.21 25.68 -7.22
C ILE A 396 12.56 26.17 -7.74
N GLU A 397 12.89 25.94 -9.01
CA GLU A 397 14.11 26.49 -9.59
C GLU A 397 14.02 28.03 -9.62
N PRO A 398 15.05 28.77 -9.16
CA PRO A 398 15.06 30.21 -9.27
C PRO A 398 14.94 30.69 -10.73
N GLY A 399 13.96 31.54 -11.02
CA GLY A 399 13.72 32.07 -12.36
C GLY A 399 12.27 32.52 -12.57
N ASP A 400 11.89 32.70 -13.83
CA ASP A 400 10.56 33.20 -14.20
C ASP A 400 9.42 32.26 -13.77
N LYS A 401 9.70 30.95 -13.67
CA LYS A 401 8.75 29.91 -13.26
C LYS A 401 8.87 29.54 -11.77
N TYR A 402 9.60 30.32 -10.97
CA TYR A 402 9.75 30.03 -9.53
C TYR A 402 8.41 30.14 -8.81
N GLY A 403 8.01 29.08 -8.12
CA GLY A 403 6.78 28.98 -7.35
C GLY A 403 5.52 28.68 -8.17
N HIS A 404 5.67 28.50 -9.49
CA HIS A 404 4.56 28.07 -10.33
C HIS A 404 4.10 26.66 -9.95
N ALA A 405 2.79 26.46 -9.99
CA ALA A 405 2.15 25.19 -9.69
C ALA A 405 1.44 24.66 -10.92
N TYR A 406 1.46 23.33 -11.07
CA TYR A 406 0.94 22.62 -12.24
C TYR A 406 0.14 21.40 -11.81
N VAL A 407 -0.78 20.98 -12.66
CA VAL A 407 -1.36 19.65 -12.61
C VAL A 407 -0.65 18.80 -13.66
N TRP A 408 -0.29 17.58 -13.27
CA TRP A 408 0.27 16.57 -14.14
C TRP A 408 -0.66 15.35 -14.17
N ASN A 409 -0.84 14.75 -15.35
CA ASN A 409 -1.70 13.58 -15.56
C ASN A 409 -0.92 12.49 -16.30
N HIS A 410 -1.00 11.25 -15.82
CA HIS A 410 -0.33 10.11 -16.44
C HIS A 410 -0.70 9.84 -17.91
N ASP A 411 -1.88 10.28 -18.37
CA ASP A 411 -2.32 10.09 -19.77
C ASP A 411 -1.44 10.89 -20.75
N GLY A 412 -0.85 12.00 -20.29
CA GLY A 412 0.13 12.82 -21.01
C GLY A 412 1.40 12.91 -20.18
N ALA A 413 2.26 11.90 -20.25
CA ALA A 413 3.45 11.79 -19.37
C ALA A 413 4.31 13.07 -19.34
N PHE A 414 4.46 13.78 -20.45
CA PHE A 414 5.23 15.04 -20.51
C PHE A 414 4.37 16.31 -20.51
N GLU A 415 3.07 16.20 -20.23
CA GLU A 415 2.16 17.33 -20.27
C GLU A 415 1.97 17.97 -18.88
N LEU A 416 2.18 19.28 -18.80
CA LEU A 416 1.80 20.10 -17.65
C LEU A 416 0.58 20.94 -18.00
N VAL A 417 -0.47 20.78 -17.22
CA VAL A 417 -1.75 21.46 -17.42
C VAL A 417 -2.08 22.36 -16.23
N TYR A 418 -3.02 23.29 -16.44
CA TYR A 418 -3.57 24.17 -15.40
C TYR A 418 -2.53 24.99 -14.61
N GLU A 419 -1.52 25.53 -15.30
CA GLU A 419 -0.50 26.39 -14.69
C GLU A 419 -1.10 27.56 -13.87
N GLN A 420 -0.58 27.76 -12.66
CA GLN A 420 -0.84 28.92 -11.80
C GLN A 420 0.48 29.50 -11.28
N ASN A 421 0.53 30.80 -10.98
CA ASN A 421 1.80 31.47 -10.64
C ASN A 421 2.26 31.22 -9.19
N SER A 422 1.41 30.61 -8.36
CA SER A 422 1.73 30.32 -6.97
C SER A 422 0.91 29.15 -6.45
N PHE A 423 1.38 28.56 -5.35
CA PHE A 423 0.63 27.54 -4.62
C PHE A 423 -0.71 28.09 -4.12
N GLY A 424 -0.73 29.32 -3.59
CA GLY A 424 -1.96 29.97 -3.13
C GLY A 424 -2.99 30.18 -4.24
N GLU A 425 -2.56 30.59 -5.43
CA GLU A 425 -3.44 30.72 -6.61
C GLU A 425 -3.99 29.37 -7.06
N MET A 426 -3.14 28.34 -7.10
CA MET A 426 -3.54 26.97 -7.41
C MET A 426 -4.59 26.43 -6.43
N MET A 427 -4.34 26.56 -5.13
CA MET A 427 -5.30 26.10 -4.13
C MET A 427 -6.63 26.85 -4.25
N LYS A 428 -6.61 28.16 -4.50
CA LYS A 428 -7.85 28.90 -4.72
C LYS A 428 -8.59 28.42 -5.96
N ALA A 429 -7.89 28.25 -7.08
CA ALA A 429 -8.47 27.76 -8.33
C ALA A 429 -9.09 26.37 -8.16
N LEU A 430 -8.38 25.46 -7.48
CA LEU A 430 -8.85 24.11 -7.19
C LEU A 430 -10.11 24.10 -6.32
N LEU A 431 -10.12 24.83 -5.20
CA LEU A 431 -11.25 24.84 -4.27
C LEU A 431 -12.49 25.51 -4.88
N ASP A 432 -12.33 26.65 -5.55
CA ASP A 432 -13.41 27.32 -6.29
C ASP A 432 -13.91 26.43 -7.44
N GLY A 433 -13.00 25.71 -8.10
CA GLY A 433 -13.30 24.81 -9.20
C GLY A 433 -14.10 23.59 -8.77
N ILE A 434 -13.78 22.98 -7.63
CA ILE A 434 -14.57 21.90 -7.02
C ILE A 434 -16.02 22.36 -6.79
N GLU A 435 -16.22 23.51 -6.16
CA GLU A 435 -17.57 24.01 -5.86
C GLU A 435 -18.38 24.31 -7.12
N LYS A 436 -17.71 24.81 -8.17
CA LYS A 436 -18.31 25.10 -9.47
C LYS A 436 -18.41 23.89 -10.39
N GLN A 437 -17.83 22.76 -9.99
CA GLN A 437 -17.68 21.55 -10.81
C GLN A 437 -16.98 21.86 -12.15
N ASP A 438 -15.91 22.65 -12.08
CA ASP A 438 -15.06 22.98 -13.22
C ASP A 438 -14.30 21.74 -13.69
N GLU A 439 -14.32 21.47 -15.00
CA GLU A 439 -13.69 20.29 -15.59
C GLU A 439 -12.20 20.25 -15.32
N GLY A 440 -11.51 21.39 -15.37
CA GLY A 440 -10.07 21.43 -15.17
C GLY A 440 -9.64 21.21 -13.73
N ALA A 441 -10.39 21.72 -12.77
CA ALA A 441 -10.15 21.43 -11.37
C ALA A 441 -10.45 19.96 -11.01
N LEU A 442 -11.48 19.37 -11.64
CA LEU A 442 -11.88 17.98 -11.40
C LEU A 442 -11.03 16.95 -12.15
N ASP A 443 -10.36 17.35 -13.24
CA ASP A 443 -9.42 16.52 -13.98
C ASP A 443 -8.27 16.01 -13.11
N LEU A 444 -7.80 16.81 -12.14
CA LEU A 444 -6.82 16.36 -11.13
C LEU A 444 -7.27 15.06 -10.44
N PHE A 445 -8.57 14.84 -10.27
CA PHE A 445 -9.13 13.65 -9.61
C PHE A 445 -9.61 12.57 -10.59
N ASN A 446 -9.42 12.75 -11.91
CA ASN A 446 -10.06 11.97 -12.97
C ASN A 446 -11.60 11.97 -12.89
N ILE A 447 -12.19 13.01 -12.29
CA ILE A 447 -13.64 13.16 -12.18
C ILE A 447 -14.11 13.97 -13.38
N ARG A 448 -14.99 13.37 -14.19
CA ARG A 448 -15.65 14.12 -15.27
C ARG A 448 -16.91 14.80 -14.72
N PRO A 449 -17.06 16.13 -14.87
CA PRO A 449 -18.36 16.76 -14.67
C PRO A 449 -19.35 16.10 -15.63
N ASP A 450 -20.60 15.89 -15.20
CA ASP A 450 -21.64 15.35 -16.07
C ASP A 450 -21.63 16.06 -17.42
N ALA A 451 -21.39 15.30 -18.51
CA ALA A 451 -21.88 15.70 -19.81
C ALA A 451 -23.41 15.76 -19.69
N GLN A 452 -23.97 16.96 -19.79
CA GLN A 452 -25.42 17.21 -19.67
C GLN A 452 -26.29 16.25 -20.48
#